data_AF-A0A2P5GUN6-F1
#
_entry.id   AF-A0A2P5GUN6-F1
#
_cell.length_a   1.000
_cell.length_b   1.000
_cell.length_c   1.000
_cell.angle_alpha   90.00
_cell.angle_beta   90.00
_cell.angle_gamma   90.00
#
_symmetry.space_group_name_H-M   'P 1'
#
loop_
_entity.id
_entity.type
_entity.pdbx_description
1 polymer ?
#
loop_
_entity_poly.entity_id
_entity_poly.type
_entity_poly.pdbx_seq_one_letter_code
_entity_poly.pdbx_strand_id
1 'polypeptide(L)'
;MLLSSRQERVFRLATILGSGKPVSASHILELLDCSEPTLTRALKELRESYSADIKYSKAVHAYQMIHFGTLDKKALRRMTESLTANAELKKGDATRWVDLDKDKKTAVSLSLRMSVLRKIDRYAFANDKTRSEVVELLTEKAFELLQSERVNTRK
;
A
#
# COMPACT_ATOMS: atom_id res chain seq x y z
N MET A 1 -10.76 -10.10 -5.66
CA MET A 1 -10.57 -8.85 -4.91
C MET A 1 -9.23 -8.95 -4.19
N LEU A 2 -8.35 -7.96 -4.33
CA LEU A 2 -7.06 -7.95 -3.63
C LEU A 2 -7.30 -7.74 -2.12
N LEU A 3 -6.60 -8.52 -1.30
CA LEU A 3 -6.56 -8.30 0.14
C LEU A 3 -5.73 -7.05 0.42
N SER A 4 -6.21 -6.21 1.33
CA SER A 4 -5.36 -5.15 1.90
C SER A 4 -4.18 -5.77 2.65
N SER A 5 -3.09 -5.01 2.80
CA SER A 5 -1.90 -5.45 3.57
C SER A 5 -2.26 -5.85 5.01
N ARG A 6 -3.24 -5.17 5.60
CA ARG A 6 -3.81 -5.50 6.91
C ARG A 6 -4.49 -6.86 6.90
N GLN A 7 -5.44 -7.09 5.98
CA GLN A 7 -6.16 -8.36 5.87
C GLN A 7 -5.24 -9.53 5.57
N GLU A 8 -4.29 -9.35 4.66
CA GLU A 8 -3.28 -10.36 4.34
C GLU A 8 -2.50 -10.78 5.59
N ARG A 9 -2.05 -9.82 6.40
CA ARG A 9 -1.31 -10.11 7.64
C ARG A 9 -2.16 -10.87 8.65
N VAL A 10 -3.40 -10.46 8.85
CA VAL A 10 -4.34 -11.10 9.80
C VAL A 10 -4.65 -12.53 9.35
N PHE A 11 -4.88 -12.75 8.05
CA PHE A 11 -5.15 -14.08 7.51
C PHE A 11 -3.93 -14.98 7.64
N ARG A 12 -2.73 -14.49 7.32
CA ARG A 12 -1.48 -15.24 7.53
C ARG A 12 -1.31 -15.62 9.00
N LEU A 13 -1.48 -14.68 9.92
CA LEU A 13 -1.37 -14.93 11.35
C LEU A 13 -2.40 -15.98 11.83
N ALA A 14 -3.65 -15.89 11.35
CA ALA A 14 -4.70 -16.86 11.64
C ALA A 14 -4.32 -18.26 11.15
N THR A 15 -3.76 -18.38 9.94
CA THR A 15 -3.35 -19.68 9.38
C THR A 15 -2.16 -20.29 10.13
N ILE A 16 -1.19 -19.47 10.56
CA ILE A 16 -0.01 -19.92 11.32
C ILE A 16 -0.44 -20.46 12.70
N LEU A 17 -1.24 -19.68 13.43
CA LEU A 17 -1.73 -20.06 14.75
C LEU A 17 -2.88 -21.08 14.71
N GLY A 18 -3.50 -21.27 13.54
CA GLY A 18 -4.64 -22.15 13.30
C GLY A 18 -4.34 -23.64 13.54
N SER A 19 -3.07 -24.02 13.68
CA SER A 19 -2.67 -25.37 14.11
C SER A 19 -2.94 -25.63 15.60
N GLY A 20 -3.16 -24.59 16.40
CA GLY A 20 -3.27 -24.67 17.86
C GLY A 20 -1.95 -24.97 18.57
N LYS A 21 -0.84 -25.14 17.84
CA LYS A 21 0.50 -25.35 18.42
C LYS A 21 1.14 -24.02 18.80
N PRO A 22 2.02 -23.98 19.82
CA PRO A 22 2.83 -22.80 20.10
C PRO A 22 3.75 -22.47 18.91
N VAL A 23 3.79 -21.19 18.52
CA VAL A 23 4.67 -20.66 17.47
C VAL A 23 5.48 -19.51 18.06
N SER A 24 6.81 -19.54 17.88
CA SER A 24 7.69 -18.52 18.45
C SER A 24 7.41 -17.13 17.88
N ALA A 25 7.55 -16.10 18.71
CA ALA A 25 7.33 -14.71 18.33
C ALA A 25 8.27 -14.27 17.20
N SER A 26 9.55 -14.68 17.26
CA SER A 26 10.54 -14.42 16.23
C SER A 26 10.12 -14.98 14.87
N HIS A 27 9.65 -16.23 14.84
CA HIS A 27 9.21 -16.87 13.60
C HIS A 27 7.97 -16.17 13.00
N ILE A 28 7.04 -15.71 13.85
CA ILE A 28 5.87 -14.95 13.38
C ILE A 28 6.30 -13.59 12.80
N LEU A 29 7.22 -12.88 13.45
CA LEU A 29 7.71 -11.58 12.96
C LEU A 29 8.40 -11.72 11.61
N GLU A 30 9.21 -12.77 11.44
CA GLU A 30 9.89 -13.11 10.19
C GLU A 30 8.89 -13.48 9.08
N LEU A 31 7.96 -14.40 9.35
CA LEU A 31 6.96 -14.82 8.35
C LEU A 31 6.00 -13.71 7.91
N LEU A 32 5.70 -12.77 8.80
CA LEU A 32 4.79 -11.66 8.52
C LEU A 32 5.52 -10.38 8.07
N ASP A 33 6.86 -10.40 8.08
CA ASP A 33 7.75 -9.27 7.81
C ASP A 33 7.23 -7.97 8.46
N CYS A 34 7.11 -7.99 9.79
CA CYS A 34 6.53 -6.87 10.53
C CYS A 34 7.17 -6.63 11.90
N SER A 35 6.99 -5.41 12.41
CA SER A 35 7.46 -5.02 13.73
C SER A 35 6.57 -5.56 14.87
N GLU A 36 7.11 -5.65 16.09
CA GLU A 36 6.37 -6.09 17.28
C GLU A 36 5.06 -5.30 17.55
N PRO A 37 5.01 -3.96 17.40
CA PRO A 37 3.75 -3.23 17.52
C PRO A 37 2.71 -3.63 16.47
N THR A 38 3.18 -3.98 15.26
CA THR A 38 2.32 -4.43 14.16
C THR A 38 1.76 -5.81 14.44
N LEU A 39 2.60 -6.72 14.95
CA LEU A 39 2.15 -8.04 15.42
C LEU A 39 1.12 -7.91 16.56
N THR A 40 1.37 -7.03 17.52
CA THR A 40 0.43 -6.78 18.64
C THR A 40 -0.94 -6.34 18.14
N ARG A 41 -0.99 -5.47 17.13
CA ARG A 41 -2.24 -5.03 16.48
C ARG A 41 -2.94 -6.18 15.75
N ALA A 42 -2.20 -7.00 15.02
CA ALA A 42 -2.78 -8.16 14.31
C ALA A 42 -3.33 -9.21 15.30
N LEU A 43 -2.63 -9.47 16.41
CA LEU A 43 -3.11 -10.33 17.49
C LEU A 43 -4.38 -9.77 18.13
N LYS A 44 -4.42 -8.46 18.39
CA LYS A 44 -5.62 -7.79 18.93
C LYS A 44 -6.81 -7.95 17.97
N GLU A 45 -6.58 -7.78 16.67
CA GLU A 45 -7.63 -7.96 15.66
C GLU A 45 -8.17 -9.38 15.61
N LEU A 46 -7.32 -10.41 15.74
CA LEU A 46 -7.79 -11.79 15.85
C LEU A 46 -8.66 -12.02 17.09
N ARG A 47 -8.27 -11.44 18.23
CA ARG A 47 -9.06 -11.54 19.47
C ARG A 47 -10.42 -10.87 19.32
N GLU A 48 -10.45 -9.65 18.80
CA GLU A 48 -11.67 -8.84 18.74
C GLU A 48 -12.61 -9.25 17.60
N SER A 49 -12.07 -9.45 16.40
CA SER A 49 -12.91 -9.67 15.19
C SER A 49 -13.35 -11.13 15.04
N TYR A 50 -12.61 -12.06 15.65
CA TYR A 50 -12.88 -13.50 15.50
C TYR A 50 -13.12 -14.20 16.84
N SER A 51 -13.16 -13.45 17.95
CA SER A 51 -13.36 -14.02 19.30
C SER A 51 -12.37 -15.15 19.64
N ALA A 52 -11.14 -15.05 19.13
CA ALA A 52 -10.09 -16.04 19.34
C ALA A 52 -9.28 -15.70 20.61
N ASP A 53 -8.94 -16.71 21.41
CA ASP A 53 -8.06 -16.51 22.56
C ASP A 53 -6.64 -16.95 22.22
N ILE A 54 -5.71 -16.00 22.33
CA ILE A 54 -4.29 -16.22 22.04
C ILE A 54 -3.47 -15.96 23.30
N LYS A 55 -2.83 -17.02 23.81
CA LYS A 55 -1.93 -16.96 24.95
C LYS A 55 -0.50 -16.71 24.49
N TYR A 56 0.21 -15.89 25.25
CA TYR A 56 1.65 -15.72 25.13
C TYR A 56 2.36 -16.46 26.26
N SER A 57 3.30 -17.33 25.92
CA SER A 57 4.19 -17.98 26.87
C SER A 57 5.50 -17.20 26.95
N LYS A 58 5.75 -16.53 28.09
CA LYS A 58 6.99 -15.79 28.33
C LYS A 58 8.22 -16.69 28.34
N ALA A 59 8.11 -17.90 28.89
CA ALA A 59 9.24 -18.83 29.02
C ALA A 59 9.77 -19.34 27.67
N VAL A 60 8.89 -19.48 26.68
CA VAL A 60 9.22 -20.03 25.35
C VAL A 60 9.16 -18.94 24.27
N HIS A 61 8.85 -17.70 24.65
CA HIS A 61 8.61 -16.57 23.75
C HIS A 61 7.71 -16.95 22.56
N ALA A 62 6.55 -17.57 22.84
CA ALA A 62 5.68 -18.15 21.83
C ALA A 62 4.21 -17.79 22.02
N TYR A 63 3.49 -17.69 20.91
CA TYR A 63 2.05 -17.48 20.87
C TYR A 63 1.33 -18.79 20.52
N GLN A 64 0.20 -19.02 21.17
CA GLN A 64 -0.64 -20.19 20.93
C GLN A 64 -2.11 -19.77 20.93
N MET A 65 -2.85 -20.21 19.92
CA MET A 65 -4.31 -20.09 19.90
C MET A 65 -4.91 -21.21 20.76
N ILE A 66 -5.58 -20.82 21.85
CA ILE A 66 -6.21 -21.74 22.79
C ILE A 66 -7.70 -21.90 22.46
N HIS A 67 -8.34 -20.81 22.05
CA HIS A 67 -9.72 -20.80 21.59
C HIS A 67 -9.79 -20.20 20.20
N PHE A 68 -10.49 -20.87 19.28
CA PHE A 68 -10.54 -20.49 17.87
C PHE A 68 -11.66 -19.49 17.58
N GLY A 69 -12.67 -19.36 18.46
CA GLY A 69 -13.81 -18.49 18.22
C GLY A 69 -14.51 -18.83 16.91
N THR A 70 -14.61 -17.85 16.00
CA THR A 70 -15.19 -18.03 14.67
C THR A 70 -14.20 -18.53 13.61
N LEU A 71 -12.95 -18.82 13.98
CA LEU A 71 -11.93 -19.41 13.10
C LEU A 71 -12.06 -20.94 13.05
N ASP A 72 -13.20 -21.42 12.58
CA ASP A 72 -13.38 -22.85 12.33
C ASP A 72 -12.50 -23.34 11.16
N LYS A 73 -12.41 -24.66 10.98
CA LYS A 73 -11.59 -25.24 9.91
C LYS A 73 -11.98 -24.72 8.52
N LYS A 74 -13.27 -24.39 8.32
CA LYS A 74 -13.77 -23.84 7.05
C LYS A 74 -13.29 -22.39 6.85
N ALA A 75 -13.35 -21.55 7.88
CA ALA A 75 -12.88 -20.18 7.85
C ALA A 75 -11.36 -20.12 7.59
N LEU A 76 -10.58 -20.94 8.31
CA LEU A 76 -9.13 -21.02 8.10
C LEU A 76 -8.79 -21.46 6.67
N ARG A 77 -9.51 -22.46 6.14
CA ARG A 77 -9.36 -22.89 4.75
C ARG A 77 -9.67 -21.77 3.76
N ARG A 78 -10.76 -21.03 3.95
CA ARG A 78 -11.12 -19.88 3.10
C ARG A 78 -10.08 -18.76 3.17
N MET A 79 -9.50 -18.51 4.34
CA MET A 79 -8.41 -17.54 4.49
C MET A 79 -7.17 -17.98 3.68
N THR A 80 -6.79 -19.26 3.75
CA THR A 80 -5.69 -19.81 2.95
C THR A 80 -5.97 -19.68 1.45
N GLU A 81 -7.16 -20.03 0.99
CA GLU A 81 -7.58 -19.88 -0.41
C GLU A 81 -7.58 -18.40 -0.85
N SER A 82 -7.95 -17.48 0.04
CA SER A 82 -7.90 -16.03 -0.24
C SER A 82 -6.46 -15.52 -0.34
N LEU A 83 -5.55 -16.04 0.49
CA LEU A 83 -4.13 -15.70 0.45
C LEU A 83 -3.47 -16.19 -0.85
N THR A 84 -3.77 -17.42 -1.28
CA THR A 84 -3.24 -17.95 -2.55
C THR A 84 -3.77 -17.15 -3.74
N ALA A 85 -5.08 -16.90 -3.79
CA ALA A 85 -5.67 -16.07 -4.84
C ALA A 85 -5.08 -14.65 -4.88
N ASN A 86 -4.84 -14.03 -3.71
CA ASN A 86 -4.21 -12.72 -3.62
C ASN A 86 -2.75 -12.71 -4.11
N ALA A 87 -2.00 -13.79 -3.83
CA ALA A 87 -0.63 -13.93 -4.33
C ALA A 87 -0.58 -14.07 -5.86
N GLU A 88 -1.49 -14.86 -6.45
CA GLU A 88 -1.57 -15.00 -7.91
C GLU A 88 -1.98 -13.68 -8.59
N LEU A 89 -2.92 -12.93 -8.01
CA LEU A 89 -3.28 -11.60 -8.51
C LEU A 89 -2.11 -10.60 -8.42
N LYS A 90 -1.34 -10.61 -7.33
CA LYS A 90 -0.14 -9.76 -7.19
C LYS A 90 0.98 -10.12 -8.18
N LYS A 91 1.09 -11.39 -8.58
CA LYS A 91 2.02 -11.81 -9.65
C LYS A 91 1.57 -11.29 -11.02
N GLY A 92 0.27 -11.18 -11.26
CA GLY A 92 -0.30 -10.56 -12.46
C GLY A 92 -0.14 -9.04 -12.49
N ASP A 93 -0.26 -8.38 -11.34
CA ASP A 93 -0.12 -6.92 -11.14
C ASP A 93 1.34 -6.50 -10.86
N ALA A 94 2.30 -7.08 -11.57
CA ALA A 94 3.73 -6.74 -11.48
C ALA A 94 4.04 -5.30 -11.98
N THR A 95 3.38 -4.26 -11.45
CA THR A 95 3.68 -2.85 -11.72
C THR A 95 3.13 -1.87 -10.68
N ARG A 96 3.16 -2.20 -9.38
CA ARG A 96 3.01 -1.16 -8.34
C ARG A 96 4.35 -0.86 -7.68
N TRP A 97 5.27 -0.34 -8.48
CA TRP A 97 6.46 0.33 -7.97
C TRP A 97 6.03 1.62 -7.27
N VAL A 98 6.46 1.80 -6.03
CA VAL A 98 6.38 3.08 -5.34
C VAL A 98 7.72 3.76 -5.59
N ASP A 99 7.71 4.75 -6.47
CA ASP A 99 8.86 5.61 -6.72
C ASP A 99 8.95 6.64 -5.59
N LEU A 100 9.94 6.46 -4.71
CA LEU A 100 10.21 7.34 -3.58
C LEU A 100 11.03 8.58 -3.98
N ASP A 101 11.63 8.58 -5.18
CA ASP A 101 12.38 9.71 -5.73
C ASP A 101 11.48 10.68 -6.51
N LYS A 102 10.19 10.37 -6.63
CA LYS A 102 9.24 11.26 -7.29
C LYS A 102 9.09 12.57 -6.52
N ASP A 103 9.47 13.67 -7.17
CA ASP A 103 9.32 15.01 -6.60
C ASP A 103 7.91 15.27 -6.07
N LYS A 104 7.86 15.86 -4.87
CA LYS A 104 6.61 16.12 -4.17
C LYS A 104 5.77 17.16 -4.93
N LYS A 105 4.72 16.70 -5.61
CA LYS A 105 3.73 17.57 -6.25
C LYS A 105 2.73 18.10 -5.21
N THR A 106 2.59 19.42 -5.12
CA THR A 106 1.55 20.07 -4.32
C THR A 106 0.39 20.45 -5.23
N ALA A 107 -0.84 20.08 -4.86
CA ALA A 107 -2.02 20.45 -5.63
C ALA A 107 -2.29 21.97 -5.50
N VAL A 108 -2.44 22.65 -6.64
CA VAL A 108 -2.75 24.09 -6.70
C VAL A 108 -3.99 24.29 -7.57
N SER A 109 -4.86 25.22 -7.16
CA SER A 109 -6.02 25.63 -7.96
C SER A 109 -5.64 26.81 -8.86
N LEU A 110 -5.86 26.68 -10.17
CA LEU A 110 -5.56 27.71 -11.15
C LEU A 110 -6.80 27.99 -12.01
N SER A 111 -7.16 29.26 -12.13
CA SER A 111 -8.24 29.70 -13.01
C SER A 111 -7.69 29.97 -14.42
N LEU A 112 -8.10 29.15 -15.39
CA LEU A 112 -7.69 29.27 -16.80
C LEU A 112 -8.89 29.53 -17.69
N ARG A 113 -8.69 30.33 -18.75
CA ARG A 113 -9.71 30.52 -19.79
C ARG A 113 -9.99 29.19 -20.50
N MET A 114 -11.24 28.95 -20.88
CA MET A 114 -11.65 27.71 -21.56
C MET A 114 -10.87 27.44 -22.86
N SER A 115 -10.51 28.51 -23.58
CA SER A 115 -9.69 28.41 -24.80
C SER A 115 -8.27 27.88 -24.53
N VAL A 116 -7.71 28.15 -23.35
CA VAL A 116 -6.39 27.65 -22.92
C VAL A 116 -6.51 26.19 -22.49
N LEU A 117 -7.54 25.84 -21.71
CA LEU A 117 -7.80 24.45 -21.33
C LEU A 117 -7.94 23.53 -22.55
N ARG A 118 -8.67 23.98 -23.60
CA ARG A 118 -8.79 23.22 -24.86
C ARG A 118 -7.47 23.05 -25.62
N LYS A 119 -6.49 23.94 -25.44
CA LYS A 119 -5.14 23.78 -26.02
C LYS A 119 -4.35 22.75 -25.22
N ILE A 120 -4.42 22.82 -23.89
CA ILE A 120 -3.81 21.85 -22.98
C ILE A 120 -4.34 20.46 -23.28
N ASP A 121 -5.66 20.29 -23.38
CA ASP A 121 -6.29 18.98 -23.63
C ASP A 121 -5.89 18.35 -24.96
N ARG A 122 -5.84 19.16 -26.03
CA ARG A 122 -5.40 18.67 -27.35
C ARG A 122 -3.93 18.25 -27.34
N TYR A 123 -3.08 19.02 -26.68
CA TYR A 123 -1.66 18.69 -26.58
C TYR A 123 -1.43 17.46 -25.69
N ALA A 124 -2.12 17.38 -24.55
CA ALA A 124 -2.12 16.25 -23.64
C ALA A 124 -2.49 14.94 -24.37
N PHE A 125 -3.61 14.95 -25.10
CA PHE A 125 -4.08 13.80 -25.88
C PHE A 125 -3.09 13.39 -26.97
N ALA A 126 -2.56 14.36 -27.73
CA ALA A 126 -1.64 14.07 -28.83
C ALA A 126 -0.27 13.53 -28.39
N ASN A 127 0.12 13.72 -27.12
CA ASN A 127 1.43 13.34 -26.59
C ASN A 127 1.36 12.35 -25.42
N ASP A 128 0.21 11.72 -25.20
CA ASP A 128 -0.04 10.79 -24.09
C ASP A 128 0.39 11.33 -22.72
N LYS A 129 0.05 12.59 -22.45
CA LYS A 129 0.35 13.31 -21.20
C LYS A 129 -0.91 13.68 -20.46
N THR A 130 -0.81 13.84 -19.15
CA THR A 130 -1.85 14.42 -18.31
C THR A 130 -1.87 15.95 -18.40
N ARG A 131 -3.01 16.57 -18.08
CA ARG A 131 -3.13 18.04 -17.99
C ARG A 131 -2.06 18.65 -17.09
N SER A 132 -1.78 18.03 -15.93
CA SER A 132 -0.77 18.51 -14.99
C SER A 132 0.64 18.50 -15.58
N GLU A 133 1.01 17.44 -16.31
CA GLU A 133 2.34 17.36 -16.96
C GLU A 133 2.50 18.40 -18.06
N VAL A 134 1.43 18.68 -18.81
CA VAL A 134 1.44 19.75 -19.83
C VAL A 134 1.58 21.13 -19.18
N VAL A 135 0.91 21.37 -18.05
CA VAL A 135 1.03 22.65 -17.31
C VAL A 135 2.43 22.84 -16.73
N GLU A 136 3.03 21.80 -16.15
CA GLU A 136 4.42 21.84 -15.66
C GLU A 136 5.39 22.16 -16.81
N LEU A 137 5.31 21.43 -17.93
CA LEU A 137 6.16 21.66 -19.12
C LEU A 137 6.04 23.10 -19.65
N LEU A 138 4.82 23.64 -19.73
CA LEU A 138 4.60 25.01 -20.21
C LEU A 138 5.19 26.03 -19.23
N THR A 139 5.12 25.75 -17.93
CA THR A 139 5.61 26.63 -16.88
C THR A 139 7.14 26.66 -16.85
N GLU A 140 7.79 25.50 -16.97
CA GLU A 140 9.26 25.39 -17.08
C GLU A 140 9.78 26.19 -18.27
N LYS A 141 9.23 25.94 -19.46
CA LYS A 141 9.62 26.68 -20.68
C LYS A 141 9.39 28.18 -20.56
N ALA A 142 8.29 28.60 -19.92
CA ALA A 142 8.04 30.02 -19.70
C ALA A 142 9.09 30.66 -18.77
N PHE A 143 9.49 29.96 -17.70
CA PHE A 143 10.56 30.45 -16.82
C PHE A 143 11.92 30.51 -17.51
N GLU A 144 12.27 29.54 -18.35
CA GLU A 144 13.51 29.56 -19.15
C GLU A 144 13.56 30.80 -20.06
N LEU A 145 12.47 31.07 -20.79
CA LEU A 145 12.36 32.23 -21.65
C LEU A 145 12.50 33.54 -20.86
N LEU A 146 11.77 33.68 -19.76
CA LEU A 146 11.84 34.87 -18.90
C LEU A 146 13.24 35.11 -18.31
N GLN A 147 13.97 34.03 -17.99
CA GLN A 147 15.35 34.15 -17.51
C GLN A 147 16.29 34.61 -18.63
N SER A 148 16.12 34.08 -19.85
CA SER A 148 16.93 34.46 -21.01
C SER A 148 16.76 35.94 -21.41
N GLU A 149 15.54 36.48 -21.31
CA GLU A 149 15.25 37.89 -21.59
C GLU A 149 15.93 38.84 -20.59
N ARG A 150 15.96 38.47 -19.29
CA ARG A 150 16.64 39.27 -18.25
C ARG A 150 18.14 39.39 -18.47
N VAL A 151 18.79 38.35 -19.00
CA VAL A 151 20.23 38.36 -19.29
C VAL A 151 20.55 39.28 -20.48
N ASN A 152 19.67 39.34 -21.48
CA ASN A 152 19.86 40.18 -22.66
C ASN A 152 19.63 41.68 -22.39
N THR A 153 18.80 42.03 -21.41
CA THR A 153 18.55 43.44 -21.02
C THR A 153 19.59 44.07 -20.09
N ARG A 154 20.59 43.30 -19.62
CA ARG A 154 21.66 43.77 -18.71
C ARG A 154 23.03 43.96 -19.40
N LYS A 155 23.07 43.91 -20.73
CA LYS A 155 24.21 44.34 -21.55
C LYS A 155 23.85 45.65 -22.24
#